data_AF-Q1EMN8-F1
#
_entry.id   AF-Q1EMN8-F1
#
_cell.length_a   1.000
_cell.length_b   1.000
_cell.length_c   1.000
_cell.angle_alpha   90.00
_cell.angle_beta   90.00
_cell.angle_gamma   90.00
#
_symmetry.space_group_name_H-M   'P 1'
#
loop_
_entity.id
_entity.type
_entity.pdbx_description
1 polymer ?
#
loop_
_entity_poly.entity_id
_entity_poly.type
_entity_poly.pdbx_seq_one_letter_code
_entity_poly.pdbx_strand_id
1 'polypeptide(L)' 'ASRLGSNGGANEIKEHPFFREINWPLIRCMSPPPLEVPLELVGKENDAEDKNWTDDGVRLNHVDLF' A
#
# COMPACT_ATOMS: atom_id res chain seq x y z
N ALA A 1 19.23 -2.06 13.82
CA ALA A 1 18.58 -2.33 12.53
C ALA A 1 19.10 -1.32 11.50
N SER A 2 19.41 -1.75 10.26
CA SER A 2 19.98 -0.88 9.20
C SER A 2 18.99 -0.53 8.08
N ARG A 3 17.75 -1.03 8.15
CA ARG A 3 16.73 -0.82 7.11
C ARG A 3 15.91 0.44 7.45
N LEU A 4 15.71 1.32 6.48
CA LEU A 4 14.83 2.49 6.61
C LEU A 4 13.40 2.05 6.97
N GLY A 5 12.81 2.75 7.93
CA GLY A 5 11.50 2.45 8.50
C GLY A 5 11.51 1.44 9.65
N SER A 6 12.68 0.99 10.11
CA SER A 6 12.75 -0.02 11.18
C SER A 6 12.56 0.57 12.59
N ASN A 7 12.88 1.86 12.80
CA ASN A 7 12.76 2.48 14.13
C ASN A 7 11.56 3.45 14.17
N GLY A 8 11.51 4.42 13.24
CA GLY A 8 10.45 5.43 13.12
C GLY A 8 9.31 5.08 12.15
N GLY A 9 9.25 3.84 11.68
CA GLY A 9 8.19 3.35 10.80
C GLY A 9 8.13 4.07 9.45
N ALA A 10 6.93 4.17 8.87
CA ALA A 10 6.74 4.77 7.55
C ALA A 10 7.17 6.25 7.47
N ASN A 11 7.29 6.95 8.60
CA ASN A 11 7.69 8.36 8.60
C ASN A 11 9.12 8.55 8.07
N GLU A 12 10.04 7.64 8.43
CA GLU A 12 11.42 7.66 7.93
C GLU A 12 11.50 7.54 6.40
N ILE A 13 10.55 6.81 5.80
CA ILE A 13 10.46 6.67 4.34
C ILE A 13 9.92 7.96 3.72
N LYS A 14 8.85 8.54 4.29
CA LYS A 14 8.21 9.75 3.77
C LYS A 14 9.11 10.98 3.80
N GLU A 15 9.97 11.09 4.81
CA GLU A 15 10.92 12.20 4.99
C GLU A 15 12.21 12.05 4.18
N HIS A 16 12.43 10.89 3.55
CA HIS A 16 13.65 10.63 2.78
C HIS A 16 13.72 11.54 1.53
N PRO A 17 14.88 12.13 1.18
CA PRO A 17 15.00 13.10 0.08
C PRO A 17 14.46 12.62 -1.28
N PHE A 18 14.53 11.32 -1.55
CA PHE A 18 13.97 10.72 -2.75
C PHE A 18 12.46 10.97 -2.91
N PHE A 19 11.70 11.03 -1.81
CA PHE A 19 10.24 11.19 -1.83
C PHE A 19 9.76 12.60 -1.50
N ARG A 20 10.66 13.60 -1.44
CA ARG A 20 10.33 14.98 -1.02
C ARG A 20 9.25 15.68 -1.85
N GLU A 21 9.07 15.25 -3.10
CA GLU A 21 8.12 15.86 -4.05
C GLU A 21 6.73 15.21 -3.98
N ILE A 22 6.58 14.15 -3.18
CA ILE A 22 5.30 13.47 -3.01
C ILE A 22 4.44 14.20 -1.99
N ASN A 23 3.23 14.59 -2.41
CA ASN A 23 2.19 15.06 -1.50
C ASN A 23 1.49 13.87 -0.83
N TRP A 24 2.08 13.37 0.27
CA TRP A 24 1.60 12.18 1.00
C TRP A 24 0.15 12.26 1.50
N PRO A 25 -0.37 13.40 2.00
CA PRO A 25 -1.78 13.51 2.37
C PRO A 25 -2.76 13.28 1.21
N LEU A 26 -2.37 13.65 -0.02
CA LEU A 26 -3.29 13.63 -1.16
C LEU A 26 -3.09 12.44 -2.10
N ILE A 27 -2.01 11.67 -1.96
CA ILE A 27 -1.62 10.62 -2.93
C ILE A 27 -2.76 9.61 -3.25
N ARG A 28 -3.67 9.37 -2.31
CA ARG A 28 -4.82 8.45 -2.49
C ARG A 28 -6.01 9.07 -3.21
N CYS A 29 -6.10 10.40 -3.20
CA CYS A 29 -7.20 11.17 -3.79
C CYS A 29 -6.83 11.75 -5.16
N MET A 30 -5.60 11.58 -5.60
CA MET A 30 -5.14 12.01 -6.92
C MET A 30 -5.49 10.94 -7.96
N SER A 31 -5.72 11.38 -9.21
CA SER A 31 -5.84 10.45 -10.33
C SER A 31 -4.53 9.69 -10.51
N PRO A 32 -4.55 8.35 -10.61
CA PRO A 32 -3.34 7.58 -10.83
C PRO A 32 -2.73 7.94 -12.19
N PRO A 33 -1.40 7.93 -12.32
CA PRO A 33 -0.76 8.13 -13.62
C PRO A 33 -1.17 7.02 -14.60
N PRO A 34 -1.20 7.32 -15.92
CA PRO A 34 -1.47 6.31 -16.92
C PRO A 34 -0.35 5.27 -16.92
N LEU A 35 -0.70 4.04 -17.27
CA LEU A 35 0.28 2.97 -17.41
C LEU A 35 0.99 3.10 -18.75
N GLU A 36 2.32 2.99 -18.74
CA GLU A 36 3.12 2.97 -19.98
C GLU A 36 2.91 1.69 -20.79
N VAL A 37 2.48 0.60 -20.12
CA VAL A 37 2.24 -0.71 -20.72
C VAL A 37 0.88 -1.28 -20.28
N PRO A 38 0.23 -2.10 -21.11
CA PRO A 38 -0.97 -2.83 -20.69
C PRO A 38 -0.72 -3.69 -19.45
N LEU A 39 -1.71 -3.78 -18.56
CA LEU A 39 -1.65 -4.70 -17.43
C LEU A 39 -1.85 -6.13 -17.93
N GLU A 40 -0.84 -6.96 -17.74
CA GLU A 40 -1.00 -8.41 -17.80
C GLU A 40 -1.34 -8.89 -16.38
N LEU A 41 -2.63 -9.07 -16.12
CA LEU A 41 -3.06 -9.72 -14.89
C LEU A 41 -2.65 -11.19 -14.98
N VAL A 42 -1.76 -11.62 -14.10
CA VAL A 42 -1.51 -13.05 -13.88
C VAL A 42 -2.83 -13.65 -13.44
N GLY A 43 -3.42 -14.49 -14.30
CA GLY A 43 -4.73 -15.10 -14.06
C GLY A 43 -4.73 -15.82 -12.72
N LYS A 44 -5.89 -15.78 -12.03
CA LYS A 44 -6.12 -16.58 -10.84
C LYS A 44 -5.86 -18.04 -11.20
N GLU A 45 -4.85 -18.64 -10.56
CA GLU A 45 -4.65 -20.08 -10.63
C GLU A 45 -5.97 -20.74 -10.18
N ASN A 46 -6.52 -21.65 -11.01
CA ASN A 46 -7.85 -22.22 -10.81
C ASN A 46 -7.97 -23.03 -9.50
N ASP A 47 -6.85 -23.29 -8.82
CA ASP A 47 -6.74 -24.07 -7.59
C ASP A 47 -6.27 -23.24 -6.38
N ALA A 48 -6.22 -21.91 -6.47
CA ALA A 48 -6.05 -21.07 -5.28
C ALA A 48 -7.34 -21.17 -4.46
N GLU A 49 -7.32 -22.00 -3.41
CA GLU A 49 -8.29 -21.94 -2.33
C GLU A 49 -8.53 -20.47 -1.99
N ASP A 50 -9.80 -20.05 -1.99
CA ASP A 50 -10.21 -18.72 -1.57
C ASP A 50 -9.81 -18.54 -0.10
N LYS A 51 -8.55 -18.13 0.13
CA LYS A 51 -8.06 -17.78 1.46
C LYS A 51 -8.84 -16.55 1.89
N ASN A 52 -9.88 -16.81 2.66
CA ASN A 52 -10.65 -15.81 3.35
C ASN A 52 -9.73 -15.19 4.42
N TRP A 53 -9.10 -14.08 4.09
CA TRP A 53 -8.21 -13.33 4.99
C TRP A 53 -8.97 -12.60 6.12
N THR A 54 -10.26 -12.89 6.35
CA THR A 54 -11.07 -12.19 7.37
C THR A 54 -11.22 -12.94 8.68
N ASP A 55 -10.59 -14.10 8.85
CA ASP A 55 -10.68 -14.87 10.11
C ASP A 55 -9.55 -14.61 11.13
N ASP A 56 -8.50 -13.86 10.78
CA ASP A 56 -7.49 -13.44 11.75
C ASP A 56 -7.91 -12.13 12.45
N GLY A 57 -8.99 -12.19 13.24
CA GLY A 57 -9.24 -11.44 14.49
C GLY A 57 -9.05 -9.92 14.59
N VAL A 58 -8.64 -9.20 13.53
CA VAL A 58 -8.44 -7.76 13.54
C VAL A 58 -9.66 -7.16 12.86
N ARG A 59 -10.62 -6.74 13.69
CA ARG A 59 -11.78 -5.95 13.29
C ARG A 59 -11.30 -4.74 12.49
N LEU A 60 -11.41 -4.82 11.18
CA LEU A 60 -11.24 -3.68 10.29
C LEU A 60 -12.49 -2.82 10.46
N ASN A 61 -12.47 -1.96 11.47
CA ASN A 61 -13.41 -0.86 11.55
C ASN A 61 -13.12 0.03 10.34
N HIS A 62 -14.02 -0.08 9.37
CA HIS A 62 -13.94 0.45 8.02
C HIS A 62 -13.93 1.98 7.93
N VAL A 63 -14.16 2.70 9.02
CA VAL A 63 -14.06 4.17 9.06
C VAL A 63 -13.68 4.52 10.50
N ASP A 64 -12.54 5.17 10.71
CA ASP A 64 -12.21 6.06 11.84
C ASP A 64 -10.68 6.25 11.88
N LEU A 65 -10.15 7.00 10.92
CA LEU A 65 -8.94 7.80 11.13
C LEU A 65 -8.94 9.00 10.17
N PHE A 66 -9.93 9.86 10.36
CA PHE A 66 -9.76 11.31 10.20
C PHE A 66 -9.62 11.91 11.60
#